data_AF-A0A954YWS7-F1
#
_entry.id   AF-A0A954YWS7-F1
#
_cell.length_a   1.000
_cell.length_b   1.000
_cell.length_c   1.000
_cell.angle_alpha   90.00
_cell.angle_beta   90.00
_cell.angle_gamma   90.00
#
_symmetry.space_group_name_H-M   'P 1'
#
loop_
_entity.id
_entity.type
_entity.pdbx_description
1 polymer ?
#
loop_
_entity_poly.entity_id
_entity_poly.type
_entity_poly.pdbx_seq_one_letter_code
_entity_poly.pdbx_strand_id
1 'polypeptide(L)'
;ITAKQCKYCGYLHTEAELGSNHDLCQRCDSELSTAMTSLFRLRNVSTRRVDRINSDEEERQRMGFELTTGIRFVERGGRVASINAEVVRNTERLASLAYGHAANIWRINRGWRRRKEQHIYGFVLDTERGYWAKNNEDMGDDDDPMSPSVQRVIPFVEDHRNVLLVEPEGEKDTRFMASLQAALKSAIQIIYQLEDSELAIEPLPRDDERRLLLIYEAAEGGAGVLRRLVDEPNAMAEVAHKALELLHFDP
;
A
#
# COMPACT_ATOMS: atom_id res chain seq x y z
N ILE A 1 16.40 8.33 3.76
CA ILE A 1 16.05 6.91 4.02
C ILE A 1 16.17 6.15 2.71
N THR A 2 16.72 4.95 2.73
CA THR A 2 16.76 4.03 1.60
C THR A 2 15.85 2.83 1.84
N ALA A 3 15.14 2.35 0.81
CA ALA A 3 14.33 1.14 0.92
C ALA A 3 14.22 0.38 -0.41
N LYS A 4 14.11 -0.95 -0.36
CA LYS A 4 13.71 -1.80 -1.48
C LYS A 4 12.26 -2.25 -1.27
N GLN A 5 11.46 -2.23 -2.33
CA GLN A 5 10.12 -2.82 -2.31
C GLN A 5 10.10 -4.01 -3.27
N CYS A 6 9.65 -5.17 -2.78
CA CYS A 6 9.55 -6.36 -3.60
C CYS A 6 8.53 -6.15 -4.73
N LYS A 7 8.96 -6.38 -5.97
CA LYS A 7 8.12 -6.28 -7.18
C LYS A 7 7.10 -7.41 -7.32
N TYR A 8 7.16 -8.45 -6.49
CA TYR A 8 6.23 -9.58 -6.54
C TYR A 8 5.17 -9.52 -5.45
N CYS A 9 5.51 -9.10 -4.23
CA CYS A 9 4.59 -9.14 -3.10
C CYS A 9 4.40 -7.80 -2.38
N GLY A 10 5.07 -6.73 -2.84
CA GLY A 10 4.96 -5.39 -2.23
C GLY A 10 5.63 -5.25 -0.86
N TYR A 11 6.32 -6.28 -0.36
CA TYR A 11 6.99 -6.26 0.94
C TYR A 11 8.15 -5.24 0.96
N LEU A 12 8.28 -4.50 2.05
CA LEU A 12 9.28 -3.44 2.23
C LEU A 12 10.50 -3.94 2.99
N HIS A 13 11.66 -3.47 2.55
CA HIS A 13 12.97 -3.65 3.18
C HIS A 13 13.60 -2.29 3.37
N THR A 14 13.95 -1.91 4.59
CA THR A 14 14.46 -0.56 4.89
C THR A 14 15.96 -0.57 5.17
N GLU A 15 16.60 0.59 5.13
CA GLU A 15 18.04 0.77 5.34
C GLU A 15 18.60 0.18 6.64
N ALA A 16 17.81 0.19 7.72
CA ALA A 16 18.16 -0.48 8.99
C ALA A 16 18.43 -2.00 8.80
N GLU A 17 17.91 -2.58 7.74
CA GLU A 17 18.01 -4.00 7.36
C GLU A 17 18.85 -4.20 6.08
N LEU A 18 19.30 -3.12 5.43
CA LEU A 18 20.17 -3.20 4.26
C LEU A 18 21.65 -3.36 4.63
N GLY A 19 22.01 -3.19 5.91
CA GLY A 19 23.33 -3.57 6.44
C GLY A 19 23.67 -5.07 6.24
N SER A 20 22.68 -5.90 5.93
CA SER A 20 22.83 -7.32 5.56
C SER A 20 22.59 -7.62 4.07
N ASN A 21 22.55 -6.58 3.21
CA ASN A 21 22.47 -6.66 1.75
C ASN A 21 21.51 -7.75 1.24
N HIS A 22 20.23 -7.64 1.61
CA HIS A 22 19.21 -8.58 1.14
C HIS A 22 19.05 -8.44 -0.39
N ASP A 23 19.49 -9.48 -1.11
CA ASP A 23 19.22 -9.65 -2.54
C ASP A 23 17.86 -10.33 -2.76
N LEU A 24 17.33 -11.03 -1.75
CA LEU A 24 16.04 -11.73 -1.80
C LEU A 24 15.03 -11.12 -0.82
N CYS A 25 13.76 -11.17 -1.22
CA CYS A 25 12.64 -10.71 -0.41
C CYS A 25 12.39 -11.67 0.75
N GLN A 26 12.52 -11.19 1.99
CA GLN A 26 12.30 -11.99 3.22
C GLN A 26 10.88 -12.57 3.38
N ARG A 27 9.90 -12.18 2.54
CA ARG A 27 8.54 -12.76 2.54
C ARG A 27 8.36 -13.86 1.50
N CYS A 28 8.88 -13.68 0.29
CA CYS A 28 8.54 -14.54 -0.86
C CYS A 28 9.76 -15.02 -1.65
N ASP A 29 10.96 -14.76 -1.14
CA ASP A 29 12.26 -15.18 -1.69
C ASP A 29 12.58 -14.73 -3.11
N SER A 30 11.75 -13.88 -3.72
CA SER A 30 12.05 -13.27 -5.02
C SER A 30 13.16 -12.23 -4.94
N GLU A 31 13.87 -12.04 -6.04
CA GLU A 31 14.93 -11.04 -6.14
C GLU A 31 14.40 -9.61 -5.93
N LEU A 32 15.10 -8.87 -5.07
CA LEU A 32 14.79 -7.48 -4.79
C LEU A 32 15.42 -6.57 -5.86
N SER A 33 14.63 -5.62 -6.34
CA SER A 33 15.11 -4.63 -7.31
C SER A 33 16.01 -3.57 -6.68
N THR A 34 16.49 -2.65 -7.52
CA THR A 34 17.19 -1.43 -7.10
C THR A 34 16.45 -0.71 -5.98
N ALA A 35 17.21 -0.23 -5.00
CA ALA A 35 16.68 0.51 -3.88
C ALA A 35 16.17 1.90 -4.34
N MET A 36 15.05 2.30 -3.77
CA MET A 36 14.62 3.70 -3.74
C MET A 36 15.50 4.44 -2.75
N THR A 37 16.23 5.44 -3.23
CA THR A 37 17.06 6.32 -2.41
C THR A 37 16.34 7.64 -2.16
N SER A 38 16.78 8.38 -1.13
CA SER A 38 16.21 9.70 -0.80
C SER A 38 14.71 9.67 -0.47
N LEU A 39 14.23 8.59 0.16
CA LEU A 39 12.88 8.58 0.73
C LEU A 39 12.79 9.62 1.85
N PHE A 40 11.75 10.44 1.78
CA PHE A 40 11.47 11.55 2.68
C PHE A 40 10.13 11.34 3.38
N ARG A 41 10.18 11.09 4.69
CA ARG A 41 8.98 10.84 5.50
C ARG A 41 8.28 12.16 5.79
N LEU A 42 7.06 12.31 5.28
CA LEU A 42 6.20 13.43 5.62
C LEU A 42 5.68 13.24 7.05
N ARG A 43 5.93 14.21 7.93
CA ARG A 43 5.50 14.20 9.35
C ARG A 43 4.51 15.30 9.66
N ASN A 44 4.91 16.54 9.37
CA ASN A 44 4.09 17.73 9.57
C ASN A 44 3.77 18.34 8.22
N VAL A 45 2.50 18.62 7.97
CA VAL A 45 2.05 19.39 6.81
C VAL A 45 1.42 20.68 7.32
N SER A 46 1.91 21.82 6.84
CA SER A 46 1.28 23.11 7.08
C SER A 46 0.40 23.45 5.89
N THR A 47 -0.86 23.79 6.15
CA THR A 47 -1.75 24.29 5.11
C THR A 47 -1.73 25.81 5.10
N ARG A 48 -1.79 26.41 3.91
CA ARG A 48 -1.98 27.85 3.72
C ARG A 48 -3.31 28.05 3.01
N ARG A 49 -4.11 28.98 3.50
CA ARG A 49 -5.33 29.40 2.80
C ARG A 49 -4.95 30.13 1.51
N VAL A 50 -5.49 29.65 0.39
CA VAL A 50 -5.40 30.30 -0.92
C VAL A 50 -6.83 30.50 -1.40
N ASP A 51 -7.20 31.73 -1.79
CA ASP A 51 -8.60 32.08 -2.13
C ASP A 51 -8.97 31.75 -3.60
N ARG A 52 -8.04 31.14 -4.37
CA ARG A 52 -8.26 30.66 -5.73
C ARG A 52 -7.61 29.29 -5.93
N ILE A 53 -8.29 28.41 -6.65
CA ILE A 53 -7.69 27.18 -7.17
C ILE A 53 -6.64 27.61 -8.19
N ASN A 54 -5.38 27.23 -7.98
CA ASN A 54 -4.30 27.51 -8.92
C ASN A 54 -4.19 26.40 -9.97
N SER A 55 -3.54 26.71 -11.10
CA SER A 55 -3.31 25.76 -12.18
C SER A 55 -2.61 24.49 -11.68
N ASP A 56 -1.69 24.61 -10.73
CA ASP A 56 -0.97 23.48 -10.13
C ASP A 56 -1.90 22.50 -9.39
N GLU A 57 -2.93 22.98 -8.69
CA GLU A 57 -3.89 22.13 -7.98
C GLU A 57 -4.86 21.45 -8.95
N GLU A 58 -5.27 22.15 -10.01
CA GLU A 58 -6.07 21.58 -11.09
C GLU A 58 -5.27 20.51 -11.87
N GLU A 59 -3.99 20.77 -12.17
CA GLU A 59 -3.09 19.82 -12.81
C GLU A 59 -2.72 18.65 -11.88
N ARG A 60 -2.60 18.87 -10.56
CA ARG A 60 -2.48 17.75 -9.60
C ARG A 60 -3.66 16.79 -9.67
N GLN A 61 -4.87 17.34 -9.71
CA GLN A 61 -6.09 16.54 -9.87
C GLN A 61 -6.14 15.86 -11.24
N ARG A 62 -5.67 16.53 -12.30
CA ARG A 62 -5.68 16.03 -13.68
C ARG A 62 -4.64 14.94 -13.97
N MET A 63 -3.40 15.14 -13.53
CA MET A 63 -2.28 14.22 -13.80
C MET A 63 -2.27 13.04 -12.82
N GLY A 64 -2.58 13.29 -11.55
CA GLY A 64 -2.53 12.30 -10.48
C GLY A 64 -1.13 11.77 -10.19
N PHE A 65 -1.04 10.97 -9.13
CA PHE A 65 0.23 10.40 -8.65
C PHE A 65 0.33 8.89 -8.93
N GLU A 66 1.56 8.42 -9.08
CA GLU A 66 1.92 7.01 -8.96
C GLU A 66 2.15 6.70 -7.47
N LEU A 67 1.10 6.23 -6.81
CA LEU A 67 1.17 5.79 -5.42
C LEU A 67 1.40 4.29 -5.38
N THR A 68 2.28 3.86 -4.47
CA THR A 68 2.49 2.44 -4.18
C THR A 68 2.42 2.20 -2.68
N THR A 69 1.77 1.11 -2.31
CA THR A 69 1.70 0.67 -0.91
C THR A 69 2.72 -0.39 -0.67
N GLY A 70 3.57 -0.19 0.32
CA GLY A 70 4.47 -1.21 0.80
C GLY A 70 4.11 -1.63 2.21
N ILE A 71 4.38 -2.88 2.56
CA ILE A 71 4.10 -3.40 3.90
C ILE A 71 5.29 -4.14 4.48
N ARG A 72 5.40 -4.14 5.80
CA ARG A 72 6.36 -4.95 6.54
C ARG A 72 5.77 -5.38 7.88
N PHE A 73 5.85 -6.67 8.17
CA PHE A 73 5.47 -7.17 9.50
C PHE A 73 6.51 -6.75 10.55
N VAL A 74 6.05 -6.51 11.77
CA VAL A 74 6.95 -6.18 12.89
C VAL A 74 7.82 -7.39 13.21
N GLU A 75 9.09 -7.15 13.51
CA GLU A 75 9.98 -8.18 14.05
C GLU A 75 10.04 -8.12 15.58
N ARG A 76 9.94 -9.28 16.23
CA ARG A 76 10.11 -9.43 17.69
C ARG A 76 11.11 -10.54 17.96
N GLY A 77 12.23 -10.21 18.60
CA GLY A 77 13.28 -11.19 18.90
C GLY A 77 13.88 -11.85 17.66
N GLY A 78 14.01 -11.11 16.56
CA GLY A 78 14.56 -11.61 15.30
C GLY A 78 13.62 -12.53 14.49
N ARG A 79 12.35 -12.60 14.87
CA ARG A 79 11.32 -13.33 14.12
C ARG A 79 10.22 -12.38 13.67
N VAL A 80 9.74 -12.60 12.46
CA VAL A 80 8.56 -11.92 11.93
C VAL A 80 7.34 -12.27 12.80
N ALA A 81 6.69 -11.26 13.36
CA ALA A 81 5.49 -11.41 14.17
C ALA A 81 4.25 -11.49 13.26
N SER A 82 4.12 -12.60 12.55
CA SER A 82 2.92 -12.90 11.75
C SER A 82 2.29 -14.23 12.17
N ILE A 83 0.98 -14.35 11.94
CA ILE A 83 0.21 -15.59 12.10
C ILE A 83 -0.22 -16.02 10.71
N ASN A 84 0.18 -17.22 10.31
CA ASN A 84 -0.16 -17.77 9.00
C ASN A 84 -1.34 -18.75 9.15
N ALA A 85 -2.25 -18.71 8.20
CA ALA A 85 -3.35 -19.66 8.07
C ALA A 85 -3.60 -19.98 6.60
N GLU A 86 -4.39 -21.02 6.35
CA GLU A 86 -4.78 -21.45 5.01
C GLU A 86 -6.30 -21.56 4.94
N VAL A 87 -6.87 -21.11 3.82
CA VAL A 87 -8.27 -21.38 3.48
C VAL A 87 -8.29 -22.66 2.67
N VAL A 88 -8.92 -23.70 3.20
CA VAL A 88 -8.94 -25.04 2.59
C VAL A 88 -10.38 -25.49 2.35
N ARG A 89 -10.64 -26.06 1.18
CA ARG A 89 -11.87 -26.79 0.88
C ARG A 89 -11.54 -28.26 0.71
N ASN A 90 -12.00 -29.09 1.65
CA ASN A 90 -11.62 -30.50 1.76
C ASN A 90 -10.10 -30.66 1.91
N THR A 91 -9.38 -30.87 0.81
CA THR A 91 -7.92 -31.01 0.75
C THR A 91 -7.26 -29.99 -0.18
N GLU A 92 -8.05 -29.15 -0.85
CA GLU A 92 -7.57 -28.15 -1.79
C GLU A 92 -7.37 -26.81 -1.07
N ARG A 93 -6.13 -26.29 -1.11
CA ARG A 93 -5.84 -24.94 -0.62
C ARG A 93 -6.39 -23.92 -1.63
N LEU A 94 -7.23 -23.02 -1.14
CA LEU A 94 -7.84 -21.95 -1.92
C LEU A 94 -7.12 -20.61 -1.75
N ALA A 95 -6.53 -20.37 -0.58
CA ALA A 95 -5.73 -19.17 -0.32
C ALA A 95 -4.79 -19.39 0.87
N SER A 96 -3.69 -18.65 0.88
CA SER A 96 -2.88 -18.46 2.09
C SER A 96 -3.13 -17.09 2.71
N LEU A 97 -3.10 -17.06 4.04
CA LEU A 97 -3.36 -15.90 4.87
C LEU A 97 -2.15 -15.60 5.73
N ALA A 98 -1.77 -14.33 5.85
CA ALA A 98 -0.76 -13.88 6.80
C ALA A 98 -1.26 -12.64 7.53
N TYR A 99 -1.60 -12.80 8.81
CA TYR A 99 -2.00 -11.72 9.69
C TYR A 99 -0.78 -11.13 10.40
N GLY A 100 -0.74 -9.80 10.50
CA GLY A 100 0.26 -9.07 11.26
C GLY A 100 -0.36 -8.03 12.16
N HIS A 101 -0.02 -8.05 13.45
CA HIS A 101 -0.43 -7.02 14.39
C HIS A 101 0.52 -5.82 14.32
N ALA A 102 -0.04 -4.61 14.22
CA ALA A 102 0.71 -3.35 14.12
C ALA A 102 1.81 -3.35 13.03
N ALA A 103 1.56 -4.03 11.90
CA ALA A 103 2.46 -4.05 10.75
C ALA A 103 2.65 -2.64 10.19
N ASN A 104 3.84 -2.40 9.67
CA ASN A 104 4.22 -1.14 9.08
C ASN A 104 3.69 -1.05 7.64
N ILE A 105 2.99 0.02 7.31
CA ILE A 105 2.47 0.32 5.98
C ILE A 105 3.06 1.65 5.52
N TRP A 106 3.68 1.68 4.35
CA TRP A 106 4.11 2.91 3.70
C TRP A 106 3.25 3.20 2.49
N ARG A 107 2.86 4.47 2.35
CA ARG A 107 2.30 5.02 1.12
C ARG A 107 3.37 5.88 0.46
N ILE A 108 3.90 5.39 -0.65
CA ILE A 108 5.05 5.98 -1.33
C ILE A 108 4.55 6.69 -2.59
N ASN A 109 4.81 7.99 -2.69
CA ASN A 109 4.54 8.76 -3.90
C ASN A 109 5.77 8.75 -4.80
N ARG A 110 5.70 7.95 -5.87
CA ARG A 110 6.82 7.74 -6.79
C ARG A 110 6.96 8.86 -7.82
N GLY A 111 5.97 9.73 -7.97
CA GLY A 111 5.98 10.80 -8.96
C GLY A 111 4.63 10.98 -9.65
N TRP A 112 4.60 11.83 -10.67
CA TRP A 112 3.42 12.02 -11.51
C TRP A 112 3.10 10.77 -12.33
N ARG A 113 1.82 10.40 -12.42
CA ARG A 113 1.37 9.19 -13.12
C ARG A 113 1.67 9.23 -14.63
N ARG A 114 1.59 10.40 -15.26
CA ARG A 114 1.76 10.60 -16.71
C ARG A 114 3.12 11.21 -17.12
N ARG A 115 4.14 11.09 -16.29
CA ARG A 115 5.49 11.63 -16.59
C ARG A 115 6.14 10.95 -17.79
N LYS A 116 6.94 11.70 -18.55
CA LYS A 116 7.73 11.20 -19.67
C LYS A 116 8.72 10.10 -19.28
N GLU A 117 9.41 10.29 -18.15
CA GLU A 117 10.46 9.39 -17.68
C GLU A 117 10.01 8.59 -16.46
N GLN A 118 9.39 7.42 -16.69
CA GLN A 118 8.85 6.58 -15.60
C GLN A 118 9.91 6.00 -14.65
N HIS A 119 11.19 6.00 -15.03
CA HIS A 119 12.26 5.50 -14.18
C HIS A 119 12.79 6.54 -13.19
N ILE A 120 12.45 7.83 -13.39
CA ILE A 120 12.81 8.91 -12.46
C ILE A 120 11.70 9.03 -11.42
N TYR A 121 12.06 8.79 -10.15
CA TYR A 121 11.13 8.88 -9.03
C TYR A 121 11.31 10.16 -8.22
N GLY A 122 10.21 10.58 -7.59
CA GLY A 122 10.18 11.67 -6.62
C GLY A 122 10.08 13.07 -7.22
N PHE A 123 10.19 14.07 -6.34
CA PHE A 123 9.98 15.48 -6.64
C PHE A 123 11.17 16.29 -6.13
N VAL A 124 11.40 17.46 -6.73
CA VAL A 124 12.44 18.38 -6.25
C VAL A 124 11.87 19.20 -5.09
N LEU A 125 12.58 19.23 -3.98
CA LEU A 125 12.25 19.94 -2.75
C LEU A 125 13.35 20.93 -2.43
N ASP A 126 12.99 22.19 -2.18
CA ASP A 126 13.84 23.15 -1.51
C ASP A 126 13.96 22.76 -0.04
N THR A 127 15.14 22.30 0.38
CA THR A 127 15.35 21.82 1.75
C THR A 127 15.53 22.95 2.74
N GLU A 128 15.77 24.18 2.29
CA GLU A 128 15.90 25.36 3.14
C GLU A 128 14.53 26.00 3.38
N ARG A 129 13.72 26.13 2.34
CA ARG A 129 12.43 26.83 2.39
C ARG A 129 11.22 25.91 2.53
N GLY A 130 11.37 24.62 2.22
CA GLY A 130 10.28 23.63 2.28
C GLY A 130 9.30 23.69 1.11
N TYR A 131 9.67 24.37 0.01
CA TYR A 131 8.84 24.45 -1.19
C TYR A 131 9.14 23.30 -2.16
N TRP A 132 8.08 22.71 -2.72
CA TRP A 132 8.20 21.77 -3.82
C TRP A 132 8.40 22.55 -5.12
N ALA A 133 9.37 22.15 -5.94
CA ALA A 133 9.51 22.71 -7.27
C ALA A 133 8.26 22.38 -8.09
N LYS A 134 7.81 23.33 -8.92
CA LYS A 134 6.75 23.10 -9.90
C LYS A 134 7.18 22.05 -10.92
N ASN A 135 6.22 21.41 -11.56
CA ASN A 135 6.53 20.44 -12.60
C ASN A 135 7.09 21.19 -13.81
N ASN A 136 8.17 20.70 -14.44
CA ASN A 136 8.75 21.33 -15.63
C ASN A 136 7.79 21.34 -16.84
N GLU A 137 6.62 20.69 -16.74
CA GLU A 137 5.57 20.71 -17.76
C GLU A 137 4.58 21.89 -17.57
N ASP A 138 4.65 22.61 -16.44
CA ASP A 138 3.83 23.78 -16.13
C ASP A 138 4.52 25.07 -16.64
N MET A 139 4.40 25.33 -17.94
CA MET A 139 4.96 26.52 -18.61
C MET A 139 4.10 27.79 -18.40
N GLY A 140 3.60 28.05 -17.19
CA GLY A 140 2.47 28.98 -16.99
C GLY A 140 2.53 30.00 -15.86
N ASP A 141 3.28 29.79 -14.78
CA ASP A 141 3.23 30.67 -13.59
C ASP A 141 4.61 31.21 -13.19
N ASP A 142 4.62 32.38 -12.55
CA ASP A 142 5.80 32.92 -11.86
C ASP A 142 6.34 31.85 -10.88
N ASP A 143 7.62 31.54 -11.01
CA ASP A 143 8.33 30.62 -10.13
C ASP A 143 8.42 31.22 -8.73
N ASP A 144 7.98 30.48 -7.71
CA ASP A 144 8.41 30.76 -6.35
C ASP A 144 9.95 30.64 -6.33
N PRO A 145 10.71 31.68 -5.94
CA PRO A 145 12.16 31.64 -6.04
C PRO A 145 12.70 30.52 -5.15
N MET A 146 13.25 29.49 -5.78
CA MET A 146 13.92 28.37 -5.10
C MET A 146 15.28 28.82 -4.59
N SER A 147 15.67 28.32 -3.42
CA SER A 147 17.05 28.44 -2.93
C SER A 147 18.00 27.57 -3.77
N PRO A 148 19.33 27.77 -3.66
CA PRO A 148 20.31 26.85 -4.24
C PRO A 148 20.27 25.44 -3.62
N SER A 149 19.62 25.27 -2.46
CA SER A 149 19.58 24.01 -1.71
C SER A 149 18.36 23.17 -2.10
N VAL A 150 18.42 22.57 -3.29
CA VAL A 150 17.38 21.67 -3.79
C VAL A 150 17.80 20.21 -3.80
N GLN A 151 16.88 19.32 -3.45
CA GLN A 151 17.10 17.88 -3.47
C GLN A 151 15.90 17.15 -4.07
N ARG A 152 16.16 16.13 -4.90
CA ARG A 152 15.10 15.19 -5.32
C ARG A 152 14.84 14.17 -4.23
N VAL A 153 13.59 14.08 -3.79
CA VAL A 153 13.15 13.18 -2.72
C VAL A 153 11.91 12.40 -3.14
N ILE A 154 11.75 11.19 -2.59
CA ILE A 154 10.57 10.34 -2.79
C ILE A 154 9.70 10.45 -1.52
N PRO A 155 8.59 11.22 -1.55
CA PRO A 155 7.78 11.42 -0.37
C PRO A 155 7.05 10.14 0.00
N PHE A 156 6.96 9.86 1.30
CA PHE A 156 6.10 8.81 1.81
C PHE A 156 5.50 9.18 3.16
N VAL A 157 4.37 8.56 3.47
CA VAL A 157 3.83 8.50 4.84
C VAL A 157 3.91 7.06 5.33
N GLU A 158 3.99 6.93 6.64
CA GLU A 158 4.18 5.65 7.33
C GLU A 158 3.16 5.55 8.45
N ASP A 159 2.59 4.37 8.60
CA ASP A 159 1.59 4.07 9.60
C ASP A 159 1.70 2.62 10.11
N HIS A 160 1.14 2.36 11.28
CA HIS A 160 1.09 1.03 11.88
C HIS A 160 -0.36 0.57 11.99
N ARG A 161 -0.69 -0.56 11.36
CA ARG A 161 -2.06 -1.11 11.35
C ARG A 161 -2.05 -2.63 11.50
N ASN A 162 -3.18 -3.16 11.96
CA ASN A 162 -3.44 -4.59 11.84
C ASN A 162 -3.69 -4.90 10.37
N VAL A 163 -3.00 -5.92 9.84
CA VAL A 163 -3.08 -6.29 8.43
C VAL A 163 -3.33 -7.77 8.25
N LEU A 164 -3.97 -8.10 7.14
CA LEU A 164 -4.14 -9.46 6.63
C LEU A 164 -3.75 -9.46 5.16
N LEU A 165 -2.72 -10.24 4.82
CA LEU A 165 -2.42 -10.55 3.43
C LEU A 165 -3.24 -11.77 3.02
N VAL A 166 -3.97 -11.65 1.93
CA VAL A 166 -4.69 -12.76 1.28
C VAL A 166 -4.02 -13.04 -0.05
N GLU A 167 -3.54 -14.26 -0.21
CA GLU A 167 -2.91 -14.76 -1.43
C GLU A 167 -3.73 -15.94 -1.96
N PRO A 168 -4.67 -15.70 -2.90
CA PRO A 168 -5.46 -16.75 -3.51
C PRO A 168 -4.59 -17.77 -4.25
N GLU A 169 -5.07 -19.00 -4.35
CA GLU A 169 -4.55 -20.02 -5.24
C GLU A 169 -5.31 -20.02 -6.57
N GLY A 170 -4.69 -20.56 -7.62
CA GLY A 170 -5.34 -20.69 -8.94
C GLY A 170 -5.25 -19.43 -9.79
N GLU A 171 -6.34 -19.10 -10.51
CA GLU A 171 -6.38 -18.03 -11.50
C GLU A 171 -6.21 -16.65 -10.84
N LYS A 172 -5.25 -15.86 -11.33
CA LYS A 172 -4.85 -14.54 -10.77
C LYS A 172 -4.91 -13.44 -11.83
N ASP A 173 -5.84 -13.55 -12.77
CA ASP A 173 -6.03 -12.48 -13.74
C ASP A 173 -6.51 -11.19 -13.03
N THR A 174 -6.22 -10.03 -13.63
CA THR A 174 -6.49 -8.74 -13.00
C THR A 174 -7.97 -8.53 -12.70
N ARG A 175 -8.87 -9.09 -13.53
CA ARG A 175 -10.33 -8.94 -13.34
C ARG A 175 -10.80 -9.76 -12.16
N PHE A 176 -10.39 -11.03 -12.08
CA PHE A 176 -10.69 -11.90 -10.95
C PHE A 176 -10.24 -11.27 -9.63
N MET A 177 -9.00 -10.79 -9.57
CA MET A 177 -8.46 -10.18 -8.34
C MET A 177 -9.17 -8.87 -7.97
N ALA A 178 -9.58 -8.06 -8.96
CA ALA A 178 -10.36 -6.86 -8.71
C ALA A 178 -11.77 -7.18 -8.16
N SER A 179 -12.44 -8.19 -8.74
CA SER A 179 -13.74 -8.66 -8.25
C SER A 179 -13.63 -9.27 -6.86
N LEU A 180 -12.63 -10.10 -6.61
CA LEU A 180 -12.36 -10.69 -5.29
C LEU A 180 -12.09 -9.61 -4.24
N GLN A 181 -11.29 -8.60 -4.59
CA GLN A 181 -11.02 -7.46 -3.71
C GLN A 181 -12.31 -6.75 -3.27
N ALA A 182 -13.16 -6.40 -4.24
CA ALA A 182 -14.40 -5.70 -3.95
C ALA A 182 -15.36 -6.57 -3.12
N ALA A 183 -15.53 -7.84 -3.51
CA ALA A 183 -16.43 -8.77 -2.84
C ALA A 183 -16.01 -9.07 -1.40
N LEU A 184 -14.71 -9.30 -1.15
CA LEU A 184 -14.19 -9.52 0.20
C LEU A 184 -14.35 -8.27 1.07
N LYS A 185 -14.08 -7.07 0.54
CA LYS A 185 -14.27 -5.82 1.31
C LYS A 185 -15.70 -5.72 1.83
N SER A 186 -16.67 -5.83 0.91
CA SER A 186 -18.09 -5.67 1.22
C SER A 186 -18.59 -6.79 2.14
N ALA A 187 -18.17 -8.04 1.91
CA ALA A 187 -18.58 -9.15 2.76
C ALA A 187 -18.06 -9.02 4.20
N ILE A 188 -16.79 -8.64 4.38
CA ILE A 188 -16.23 -8.41 5.72
C ILE A 188 -16.96 -7.25 6.40
N GLN A 189 -17.19 -6.14 5.69
CA GLN A 189 -17.92 -4.99 6.24
C GLN A 189 -19.33 -5.37 6.71
N ILE A 190 -20.05 -6.20 5.95
CA ILE A 190 -21.41 -6.62 6.32
C ILE A 190 -21.39 -7.59 7.52
N ILE A 191 -20.55 -8.63 7.48
CA ILE A 191 -20.52 -9.65 8.54
C ILE A 191 -20.10 -9.05 9.88
N TYR A 192 -19.14 -8.13 9.86
CA TYR A 192 -18.59 -7.51 11.06
C TYR A 192 -19.13 -6.10 11.35
N GLN A 193 -20.13 -5.65 10.58
CA GLN A 193 -20.78 -4.34 10.73
C GLN A 193 -19.81 -3.15 10.76
N LEU A 194 -18.84 -3.15 9.85
CA LEU A 194 -17.83 -2.10 9.72
C LEU A 194 -18.29 -1.00 8.75
N GLU A 195 -17.94 0.24 9.06
CA GLU A 195 -18.05 1.37 8.15
C GLU A 195 -16.98 1.32 7.05
N ASP A 196 -17.17 2.08 5.97
CA ASP A 196 -16.21 2.11 4.85
C ASP A 196 -14.83 2.65 5.25
N SER A 197 -14.81 3.55 6.23
CA SER A 197 -13.61 4.16 6.80
C SER A 197 -12.82 3.23 7.72
N GLU A 198 -13.40 2.11 8.17
CA GLU A 198 -12.80 1.23 9.17
C GLU A 198 -11.98 0.09 8.54
N LEU A 199 -12.23 -0.23 7.27
CA LEU A 199 -11.55 -1.32 6.55
C LEU A 199 -11.10 -0.89 5.17
N ALA A 200 -9.80 -1.01 4.92
CA ALA A 200 -9.23 -0.79 3.59
C ALA A 200 -8.73 -2.10 3.00
N ILE A 201 -8.81 -2.21 1.67
CA ILE A 201 -8.23 -3.33 0.92
C ILE A 201 -7.55 -2.81 -0.33
N GLU A 202 -6.33 -3.30 -0.57
CA GLU A 202 -5.49 -2.87 -1.67
C GLU A 202 -4.80 -4.04 -2.35
N PRO A 203 -4.66 -3.99 -3.68
CA PRO A 203 -3.86 -4.98 -4.36
C PRO A 203 -2.37 -4.72 -4.13
N LEU A 204 -1.61 -5.78 -3.93
CA LEU A 204 -0.16 -5.74 -3.95
C LEU A 204 0.41 -6.58 -5.11
N PRO A 205 1.56 -6.17 -5.66
CA PRO A 205 2.31 -4.95 -5.34
C PRO A 205 1.70 -3.66 -5.91
N ARG A 206 0.82 -3.75 -6.91
CA ARG A 206 0.26 -2.61 -7.66
C ARG A 206 -1.16 -2.89 -8.16
N ASP A 207 -1.88 -1.83 -8.53
CA ASP A 207 -3.26 -1.92 -9.04
C ASP A 207 -3.39 -2.64 -10.39
N ASP A 208 -2.35 -2.59 -11.22
CA ASP A 208 -2.27 -3.26 -12.53
C ASP A 208 -1.69 -4.68 -12.44
N GLU A 209 -1.04 -5.01 -11.32
CA GLU A 209 -0.43 -6.32 -11.05
C GLU A 209 -0.88 -6.82 -9.67
N ARG A 210 -2.10 -7.36 -9.62
CA ARG A 210 -2.78 -7.75 -8.38
C ARG A 210 -2.44 -9.19 -8.01
N ARG A 211 -1.36 -9.41 -7.27
CA ARG A 211 -0.94 -10.75 -6.85
C ARG A 211 -1.50 -11.16 -5.49
N LEU A 212 -1.65 -10.18 -4.61
CA LEU A 212 -2.12 -10.33 -3.23
C LEU A 212 -3.14 -9.25 -2.95
N LEU A 213 -3.97 -9.47 -1.93
CA LEU A 213 -4.80 -8.44 -1.33
C LEU A 213 -4.26 -8.12 0.07
N LEU A 214 -3.88 -6.87 0.28
CA LEU A 214 -3.60 -6.30 1.60
C LEU A 214 -4.90 -5.75 2.17
N ILE A 215 -5.40 -6.37 3.22
CA ILE A 215 -6.50 -5.83 4.03
C ILE A 215 -5.90 -5.21 5.27
N TYR A 216 -6.32 -4.01 5.64
CA TYR A 216 -5.91 -3.39 6.90
C TYR A 216 -7.05 -2.65 7.59
N GLU A 217 -7.06 -2.72 8.91
CA GLU A 217 -8.01 -1.98 9.75
C GLU A 217 -7.58 -0.51 9.71
N ALA A 218 -8.42 0.38 9.17
CA ALA A 218 -8.06 1.77 8.91
C ALA A 218 -8.32 2.68 10.14
N ALA A 219 -9.26 2.30 10.99
CA ALA A 219 -9.58 3.01 12.23
C ALA A 219 -8.46 2.93 13.28
N GLU A 220 -8.30 4.00 14.08
CA GLU A 220 -7.41 3.99 15.25
C GLU A 220 -7.86 2.93 16.26
N GLY A 221 -6.91 2.12 16.74
CA GLY A 221 -7.18 1.03 17.70
C GLY A 221 -7.49 -0.33 17.05
N GLY A 222 -7.92 -0.34 15.78
CA GLY A 222 -8.22 -1.56 15.02
C GLY A 222 -9.53 -2.24 15.44
N ALA A 223 -10.30 -2.71 14.46
CA ALA A 223 -11.58 -3.40 14.71
C ALA A 223 -11.41 -4.82 15.28
N GLY A 224 -10.19 -5.39 15.23
CA GLY A 224 -9.90 -6.75 15.68
C GLY A 224 -10.47 -7.86 14.77
N VAL A 225 -11.10 -7.48 13.66
CA VAL A 225 -11.77 -8.38 12.70
C VAL A 225 -10.77 -9.24 11.96
N LEU A 226 -9.62 -8.68 11.56
CA LEU A 226 -8.64 -9.43 10.77
C LEU A 226 -8.01 -10.58 11.53
N ARG A 227 -7.91 -10.45 12.86
CA ARG A 227 -7.44 -11.55 13.70
C ARG A 227 -8.46 -12.68 13.78
N ARG A 228 -9.75 -12.33 13.89
CA ARG A 228 -10.85 -13.32 13.91
C ARG A 228 -10.90 -14.14 12.62
N LEU A 229 -10.66 -13.51 11.46
CA LEU A 229 -10.59 -14.22 10.17
C LEU A 229 -9.52 -15.32 10.13
N VAL A 230 -8.47 -15.22 10.96
CA VAL A 230 -7.38 -16.21 11.05
C VAL A 230 -7.60 -17.21 12.19
N ASP A 231 -8.10 -16.75 13.34
CA ASP A 231 -8.25 -17.59 14.53
C ASP A 231 -9.56 -18.43 14.52
N GLU A 232 -10.64 -17.93 13.92
CA GLU A 232 -11.95 -18.58 13.91
C GLU A 232 -12.09 -19.47 12.66
N PRO A 233 -12.24 -20.81 12.81
CA PRO A 233 -12.20 -21.74 11.67
C PRO A 233 -13.23 -21.46 10.57
N ASN A 234 -14.40 -20.92 10.92
CA ASN A 234 -15.50 -20.69 9.99
C ASN A 234 -15.60 -19.23 9.50
N ALA A 235 -14.81 -18.31 10.06
CA ALA A 235 -14.97 -16.88 9.77
C ALA A 235 -14.73 -16.55 8.28
N MET A 236 -13.69 -17.12 7.67
CA MET A 236 -13.45 -16.97 6.23
C MET A 236 -14.53 -17.63 5.38
N ALA A 237 -15.12 -18.73 5.84
CA ALA A 237 -16.21 -19.40 5.12
C ALA A 237 -17.49 -18.54 5.14
N GLU A 238 -17.82 -17.93 6.28
CA GLU A 238 -18.94 -16.99 6.41
C GLU A 238 -18.78 -15.77 5.50
N VAL A 239 -17.57 -15.17 5.50
CA VAL A 239 -17.23 -14.08 4.58
C VAL A 239 -17.33 -14.52 3.11
N ALA A 240 -16.83 -15.71 2.77
CA ALA A 240 -16.92 -16.23 1.40
C ALA A 240 -18.37 -16.45 0.96
N HIS A 241 -19.23 -16.99 1.83
CA HIS A 241 -20.66 -17.15 1.54
C HIS A 241 -21.33 -15.80 1.31
N LYS A 242 -21.09 -14.82 2.19
CA LYS A 242 -21.63 -13.47 2.01
C LYS A 242 -21.12 -12.82 0.71
N ALA A 243 -19.84 -13.02 0.37
CA ALA A 243 -19.29 -12.51 -0.89
C ALA A 243 -19.98 -13.13 -2.12
N LEU A 244 -20.25 -14.43 -2.11
CA LEU A 244 -20.99 -15.11 -3.20
C LEU A 244 -22.44 -14.65 -3.30
N GLU A 245 -23.11 -14.43 -2.17
CA GLU A 245 -24.47 -13.86 -2.09
C GLU A 245 -24.53 -12.46 -2.72
N LEU A 246 -23.58 -11.58 -2.35
CA LEU A 246 -23.46 -10.22 -2.93
C LEU A 246 -23.20 -10.22 -4.43
N LEU A 247 -22.55 -11.27 -4.94
CA LEU A 247 -22.27 -11.47 -6.35
C LEU A 247 -23.38 -12.23 -7.09
N HIS A 248 -24.47 -12.61 -6.41
CA HIS A 248 -25.61 -13.34 -6.97
C HIS A 248 -25.24 -14.70 -7.62
N PHE A 249 -24.28 -15.43 -7.05
CA PHE A 249 -23.92 -16.77 -7.56
C PHE A 249 -24.92 -17.86 -7.15
N ASP A 250 -25.69 -17.66 -6.07
CA ASP A 250 -26.78 -18.53 -5.63
C ASP A 250 -27.87 -17.70 -4.91
N PRO A 251 -28.64 -16.90 -5.67
CA PRO A 251 -29.62 -15.94 -5.14
C PRO A 251 -30.95 -16.56 -4.69
#